data_AF-A0A7C3NTJ5-F1
#
_entry.id   AF-A0A7C3NTJ5-F1
#
_cell.length_a   1.000
_cell.length_b   1.000
_cell.length_c   1.000
_cell.angle_alpha   90.00
_cell.angle_beta   90.00
_cell.angle_gamma   90.00
#
_symmetry.space_group_name_H-M   'P 1'
#
loop_
_entity.id
_entity.type
_entity.pdbx_description
1 polymer ?
#
loop_
_entity_poly.entity_id
_entity_poly.type
_entity_poly.pdbx_seq_one_letter_code
_entity_poly.pdbx_strand_id
1 'polypeptide(L)' 'MKSLATLLLLGSLALGGCEFVAGAATGALATGAGYEINAKRQMDRIENDYRNERISRREYERRKNQIERGSIVY' A
#
# COMPACT_ATOMS: atom_id res chain seq x y z
N MET A 1 29.99 0.03 -36.87
CA MET A 1 29.03 -1.06 -36.59
C MET A 1 28.81 -1.32 -35.10
N LYS A 2 29.85 -1.29 -34.25
CA LYS A 2 29.72 -1.46 -32.78
C LYS A 2 28.83 -0.40 -32.10
N SER A 3 28.92 0.86 -32.52
CA SER A 3 28.15 1.98 -31.93
C SER A 3 26.64 1.93 -32.22
N LEU A 4 26.24 1.31 -33.32
CA LEU A 4 24.82 1.14 -33.67
C LEU A 4 24.17 0.05 -32.82
N ALA A 5 24.89 -1.04 -32.57
CA ALA A 5 24.42 -2.12 -31.70
C ALA A 5 24.25 -1.65 -30.24
N THR A 6 25.16 -0.80 -29.74
CA THR A 6 25.04 -0.22 -28.40
C THR A 6 23.88 0.76 -28.29
N LEU A 7 23.62 1.57 -29.33
CA LEU A 7 22.47 2.49 -29.33
C LEU A 7 21.13 1.75 -29.34
N LEU A 8 21.05 0.64 -30.09
CA LEU A 8 19.86 -0.19 -30.18
C LEU A 8 19.56 -0.93 -28.87
N LEU A 9 20.63 -1.35 -28.16
CA LEU A 9 20.51 -1.99 -26.84
C LEU A 9 20.09 -0.99 -25.75
N LEU A 10 20.59 0.25 -25.76
CA LEU A 10 20.12 1.27 -24.82
C LEU A 10 18.68 1.71 -25.09
N GLY A 11 18.27 1.76 -26.37
CA GLY A 11 16.90 2.12 -26.75
C GLY A 11 15.85 1.11 -26.29
N SER A 12 16.16 -0.18 -26.28
CA SER A 12 15.23 -1.23 -25.84
C SER A 12 15.02 -1.26 -24.32
N LEU A 13 16.05 -0.91 -23.52
CA LEU A 13 15.88 -0.76 -22.07
C LEU A 13 15.03 0.47 -21.70
N ALA A 14 15.13 1.56 -22.47
CA ALA A 14 14.35 2.78 -22.23
C ALA A 14 12.84 2.59 -22.45
N LEU A 15 12.43 1.72 -23.38
CA LEU A 15 11.03 1.41 -23.66
C LEU A 15 10.37 0.53 -22.57
N GLY A 16 11.13 -0.37 -21.92
CA GLY A 16 10.64 -1.22 -20.84
C GLY A 16 10.70 -0.58 -19.43
N GLY A 17 11.48 0.51 -19.27
CA GLY A 17 11.70 1.15 -17.98
C GLY A 17 10.55 2.04 -17.50
N CYS A 18 9.76 2.64 -18.40
CA CYS A 18 8.69 3.55 -17.99
C CYS A 18 7.53 2.82 -17.30
N GLU A 19 7.14 1.63 -17.77
CA GLU A 19 6.13 0.81 -17.10
C GLU A 19 6.68 0.12 -15.84
N PHE A 20 7.98 -0.22 -15.81
CA PHE A 20 8.59 -0.81 -14.62
C PHE A 20 8.80 0.21 -13.50
N VAL A 21 9.19 1.45 -13.81
CA VAL A 21 9.32 2.52 -12.80
C VAL A 21 7.94 2.98 -12.33
N ALA A 22 6.96 3.09 -13.23
CA ALA A 22 5.57 3.31 -12.83
C ALA A 22 5.04 2.15 -11.99
N GLY A 23 5.29 0.89 -12.38
CA GLY A 23 4.84 -0.31 -11.68
C GLY A 23 5.57 -0.58 -10.36
N ALA A 24 6.84 -0.21 -10.23
CA ALA A 24 7.63 -0.34 -9.00
C ALA A 24 7.39 0.84 -8.04
N ALA A 25 7.16 2.05 -8.55
CA ALA A 25 6.69 3.17 -7.72
C ALA A 25 5.27 2.90 -7.21
N THR A 26 4.38 2.45 -8.09
CA THR A 26 3.03 2.03 -7.70
C THR A 26 3.09 0.76 -6.85
N GLY A 27 4.03 -0.15 -7.06
CA GLY A 27 4.20 -1.39 -6.31
C GLY A 27 4.77 -1.17 -4.92
N ALA A 28 5.82 -0.38 -4.74
CA ALA A 28 6.38 -0.04 -3.43
C ALA A 28 5.43 0.88 -2.64
N LEU A 29 4.80 1.86 -3.31
CA LEU A 29 3.75 2.67 -2.68
C LEU A 29 2.47 1.86 -2.42
N ALA A 30 2.09 0.90 -3.25
CA ALA A 30 0.94 0.01 -2.98
C ALA A 30 1.27 -1.11 -2.00
N THR A 31 2.55 -1.48 -1.82
CA THR A 31 2.93 -2.41 -0.75
C THR A 31 2.90 -1.67 0.58
N GLY A 32 3.40 -0.43 0.67
CA GLY A 32 3.26 0.43 1.85
C GLY A 32 1.80 0.84 2.13
N ALA A 33 1.12 1.40 1.13
CA ALA A 33 -0.28 1.83 1.23
C ALA A 33 -1.26 0.63 1.27
N GLY A 34 -0.88 -0.57 0.85
CA GLY A 34 -1.73 -1.76 0.91
C GLY A 34 -1.96 -2.24 2.34
N TYR A 35 -0.92 -2.18 3.19
CA TYR A 35 -1.06 -2.39 4.63
C TYR A 35 -1.93 -1.30 5.26
N GLU A 36 -1.77 -0.05 4.82
CA GLU A 36 -2.56 1.08 5.30
C GLU A 36 -4.03 1.00 4.89
N ILE A 37 -4.35 0.56 3.67
CA ILE A 37 -5.73 0.42 3.19
C ILE A 37 -6.47 -0.67 3.98
N ASN A 38 -5.81 -1.79 4.28
CA ASN A 38 -6.42 -2.84 5.08
C ASN A 38 -6.57 -2.44 6.56
N ALA A 39 -5.59 -1.74 7.14
CA ALA A 39 -5.71 -1.19 8.48
C ALA A 39 -6.86 -0.16 8.57
N LYS A 40 -6.94 0.74 7.59
CA LYS A 40 -8.00 1.76 7.48
C LYS A 40 -9.39 1.13 7.38
N ARG A 41 -9.58 0.15 6.49
CA ARG A 41 -10.86 -0.57 6.36
C ARG A 41 -11.28 -1.26 7.66
N GLN A 42 -10.32 -1.83 8.40
CA GLN A 42 -10.60 -2.46 9.68
C GLN A 42 -10.99 -1.43 10.74
N MET A 43 -10.29 -0.29 10.79
CA MET A 43 -10.59 0.84 11.69
C MET A 43 -11.99 1.41 11.42
N ASP A 44 -12.32 1.67 10.16
CA ASP A 44 -13.64 2.16 9.74
C ASP A 44 -14.76 1.21 10.16
N ARG A 45 -14.52 -0.10 10.08
CA ARG A 45 -15.50 -1.12 10.50
C ARG A 45 -15.77 -1.08 12.00
N ILE A 46 -14.72 -1.09 12.83
CA ILE A 46 -14.91 -1.06 14.29
C ILE A 46 -15.47 0.27 14.77
N GLU A 47 -15.16 1.37 14.09
CA GLU A 47 -15.75 2.68 14.39
C GLU A 47 -17.23 2.73 14.03
N ASN A 48 -17.61 2.15 12.90
CA ASN A 48 -19.01 1.98 12.52
C ASN A 48 -19.77 1.08 13.51
N ASP A 49 -19.17 -0.02 13.94
CA ASP A 49 -19.76 -0.91 14.94
C ASP A 49 -19.92 -0.21 16.31
N TYR A 50 -18.95 0.62 16.71
CA TYR A 50 -19.03 1.40 17.94
C TYR A 50 -20.10 2.49 17.86
N ARG A 51 -20.16 3.21 16.73
CA ARG A 51 -21.18 4.24 16.48
C ARG A 51 -22.60 3.70 16.42
N ASN A 52 -22.77 2.47 15.95
CA ASN A 52 -24.05 1.77 15.93
C ASN A 52 -24.33 1.00 17.23
N GLU A 53 -23.56 1.26 18.30
CA GLU A 53 -23.70 0.63 19.62
C GLU A 53 -23.65 -0.91 19.58
N ARG A 54 -23.04 -1.49 18.52
CA ARG A 54 -22.90 -2.94 18.31
C ARG A 54 -21.78 -3.52 19.16
N ILE A 55 -20.81 -2.69 19.55
CA ILE A 55 -19.69 -3.06 20.42
C ILE A 55 -19.56 -2.05 21.57
N SER A 56 -19.15 -2.55 22.74
CA SER A 56 -18.86 -1.70 23.89
C SER A 56 -17.58 -0.89 23.68
N ARG A 57 -17.44 0.23 24.41
CA ARG A 57 -16.23 1.06 24.37
C ARG A 57 -14.94 0.29 24.66
N ARG A 58 -14.98 -0.64 25.61
CA ARG A 58 -13.82 -1.48 25.98
C ARG A 58 -13.42 -2.44 24.86
N GLU A 59 -14.38 -2.95 24.10
CA GLU A 59 -14.16 -3.82 22.94
C GLU A 59 -13.56 -2.99 21.79
N TYR A 60 -14.11 -1.79 21.53
CA TYR A 60 -13.58 -0.85 20.55
C TYR A 60 -12.11 -0.50 20.81
N GLU A 61 -11.78 -0.09 22.04
CA GLU A 61 -10.40 0.29 22.41
C GLU A 61 -9.41 -0.88 22.28
N ARG A 62 -9.83 -2.10 22.65
CA ARG A 62 -8.99 -3.30 22.46
C ARG A 62 -8.69 -3.59 20.99
N ARG A 63 -9.71 -3.53 20.13
CA ARG A 63 -9.57 -3.81 18.69
C ARG A 63 -8.80 -2.71 17.98
N LYS A 64 -9.03 -1.45 18.34
CA LYS A 64 -8.28 -0.30 17.85
C LYS A 64 -6.78 -0.46 18.11
N ASN A 65 -6.41 -0.77 19.36
CA ASN A 65 -5.01 -0.95 19.74
C ASN A 65 -4.35 -2.15 19.01
N GLN A 66 -5.08 -3.23 18.74
CA GLN A 66 -4.55 -4.33 17.92
C GLN A 66 -4.25 -3.92 16.48
N ILE A 67 -5.08 -3.06 15.88
CA ILE A 67 -4.88 -2.56 14.53
C ILE A 67 -3.73 -1.55 14.48
N GLU A 68 -3.64 -0.65 15.47
CA GLU A 68 -2.52 0.30 15.63
C GLU A 68 -1.19 -0.44 15.77
N ARG A 69 -1.10 -1.45 16.64
CA ARG A 69 0.14 -2.25 16.80
C ARG A 69 0.57 -3.01 15.54
N GLY A 70 -0.36 -3.27 14.62
CA GLY A 70 -0.10 -3.94 13.34
C GLY A 70 0.04 -2.98 12.15
N SER A 71 -0.21 -1.69 12.35
CA SER A 71 -0.08 -0.65 11.34
C SER A 71 1.20 0.13 11.56
N ILE A 72 1.79 0.63 10.47
CA ILE A 72 2.94 1.54 10.54
C ILE A 72 2.45 3.01 10.59
N VAL A 73 1.18 3.25 10.28
CA VAL A 73 0.59 4.59 10.09
C VAL A 73 -0.34 5.03 11.22
N TYR A 74 -0.86 4.09 12.00
CA TYR A 74 -1.75 4.35 13.15
C TYR A 74 -1.07 3.88 14.43
#